data_AF-A0A2Z2M8B9-F1
#
_entry.id   AF-A0A2Z2M8B9-F1
#
_cell.length_a   1.000
_cell.length_b   1.000
_cell.length_c   1.000
_cell.angle_alpha   90.00
_cell.angle_beta   90.00
_cell.angle_gamma   90.00
#
_symmetry.space_group_name_H-M   'P 1'
#
loop_
_entity.id
_entity.type
_entity.pdbx_description
1 polymer ?
#
loop_
_entity_poly.entity_id
_entity_poly.type
_entity_poly.pdbx_seq_one_letter_code
_entity_poly.pdbx_strand_id
1 'polypeptide(L)'
;MSGSAELKPIRPVSRKLKALFIVASLVSAALSLLVVAAVFTPIAVYRGYVADGTVSLVRSSLKVYSAPAILRPLESLRMVSVPLIALSLASVILSIRAAIGFLRARPREVKGAFHGNPVYDYLRHVETLVLASAAAVLSFTLLIALVRVTVGDILPAIPLGSCIETQAGRLCLNSTEVSFSWVHRIYFYRGILVLAVPTIILLLTAITALLTIRSLDRYLKYVQSVKENASNLHTADQAPDQTS
;
A
#
# COMPACT_ATOMS: atom_id res chain seq x y z
N MET A 1 -7.25 -57.15 -11.06
CA MET A 1 -6.09 -56.25 -10.88
C MET A 1 -6.62 -54.84 -10.78
N SER A 2 -6.89 -54.36 -9.56
CA SER A 2 -7.43 -53.01 -9.33
C SER A 2 -6.27 -52.02 -9.30
N GLY A 3 -6.12 -51.25 -10.37
CA GLY A 3 -5.15 -50.16 -10.44
C GLY A 3 -5.61 -49.02 -9.55
N SER A 4 -5.21 -49.03 -8.28
CA SER A 4 -5.34 -47.88 -7.40
C SER A 4 -4.55 -46.72 -8.02
N ALA A 5 -5.26 -45.80 -8.66
CA ALA A 5 -4.68 -44.57 -9.15
C ALA A 5 -4.18 -43.79 -7.93
N GLU A 6 -2.87 -43.83 -7.68
CA GLU A 6 -2.19 -43.00 -6.69
C GLU A 6 -2.49 -41.53 -7.02
N LEU A 7 -3.51 -40.98 -6.37
CA LEU A 7 -3.82 -39.56 -6.39
C LEU A 7 -2.67 -38.81 -5.72
N LYS A 8 -1.74 -38.33 -6.53
CA LYS A 8 -0.61 -37.51 -6.08
C LYS A 8 -1.16 -36.31 -5.30
N PRO A 9 -0.81 -36.14 -4.01
CA PRO A 9 -1.37 -35.07 -3.20
C PRO A 9 -0.97 -33.71 -3.78
N ILE A 10 -1.95 -32.97 -4.29
CA ILE A 10 -1.73 -31.60 -4.78
C ILE A 10 -1.43 -30.72 -3.56
N ARG A 11 -0.18 -30.26 -3.46
CA ARG A 11 0.22 -29.34 -2.39
C ARG A 11 -0.59 -28.04 -2.48
N PRO A 12 -1.33 -27.64 -1.42
CA PRO A 12 -2.38 -26.62 -1.53
C PRO A 12 -1.85 -25.21 -1.83
N VAL A 13 -0.58 -24.89 -1.60
CA VAL A 13 0.06 -23.63 -2.02
C VAL A 13 1.57 -23.88 -2.20
N SER A 14 2.15 -23.48 -3.33
CA SER A 14 3.61 -23.62 -3.52
C SER A 14 4.38 -22.65 -2.61
N ARG A 15 5.57 -23.05 -2.12
CA ARG A 15 6.45 -22.18 -1.31
C ARG A 15 6.72 -20.83 -2.00
N LYS A 16 6.79 -20.84 -3.34
CA LYS A 16 6.98 -19.65 -4.19
C LYS A 16 5.81 -18.68 -4.08
N LEU A 17 4.57 -19.17 -4.11
CA LEU A 17 3.37 -18.32 -3.99
C LEU A 17 3.25 -17.71 -2.58
N LYS A 18 3.63 -18.46 -1.53
CA LYS A 18 3.73 -17.92 -0.16
C LYS A 18 4.74 -16.79 -0.05
N ALA A 19 5.95 -16.99 -0.58
CA ALA A 19 6.97 -15.95 -0.59
C ALA A 19 6.50 -14.70 -1.35
N LEU A 20 5.92 -14.88 -2.54
CA LEU A 20 5.42 -13.77 -3.36
C LEU A 20 4.32 -12.96 -2.65
N PHE A 21 3.38 -13.63 -1.98
CA PHE A 21 2.33 -12.97 -1.21
C PHE A 21 2.89 -12.14 -0.05
N ILE A 22 3.84 -12.71 0.71
CA ILE A 22 4.50 -12.00 1.82
C ILE A 22 5.24 -10.78 1.31
N VAL A 23 5.97 -10.91 0.20
CA VAL A 23 6.68 -9.79 -0.43
C VAL A 23 5.70 -8.70 -0.84
N ALA A 24 4.58 -9.04 -1.50
CA ALA A 24 3.56 -8.06 -1.88
C ALA A 24 2.99 -7.30 -0.68
N SER A 25 2.65 -8.02 0.40
CA SER A 25 2.20 -7.42 1.66
C SER A 25 3.24 -6.48 2.26
N LEU A 26 4.51 -6.88 2.30
CA LEU A 26 5.58 -6.07 2.87
C LEU A 26 5.86 -4.82 2.04
N VAL A 27 5.83 -4.92 0.71
CA VAL A 27 5.98 -3.76 -0.18
C VAL A 27 4.84 -2.77 0.02
N SER A 28 3.59 -3.25 0.12
CA SER A 28 2.42 -2.42 0.43
C SER A 28 2.56 -1.70 1.79
N ALA A 29 3.00 -2.41 2.82
CA ALA A 29 3.27 -1.84 4.14
C ALA A 29 4.39 -0.78 4.10
N ALA A 30 5.49 -1.07 3.39
CA ALA A 30 6.62 -0.15 3.25
C ALA A 30 6.21 1.15 2.55
N LEU A 31 5.40 1.07 1.48
CA LEU A 31 4.86 2.25 0.81
C LEU A 31 4.01 3.09 1.77
N SER A 32 3.11 2.44 2.51
CA SER A 32 2.22 3.12 3.44
C SER A 32 2.99 3.81 4.59
N LEU A 33 4.05 3.16 5.10
CA LEU A 33 4.97 3.77 6.07
C LEU A 33 5.71 4.97 5.48
N LEU A 34 6.16 4.87 4.23
CA LEU A 34 6.80 5.98 3.53
C LEU A 34 5.84 7.17 3.40
N VAL A 35 4.56 6.93 3.13
CA VAL A 35 3.54 7.99 3.11
C VAL A 35 3.43 8.67 4.46
N VAL A 36 3.32 7.90 5.55
CA VAL A 36 3.27 8.46 6.91
C VAL A 36 4.52 9.30 7.20
N ALA A 37 5.71 8.78 6.92
CA ALA A 37 6.96 9.49 7.14
C ALA A 37 7.05 10.79 6.31
N ALA A 38 6.61 10.76 5.06
CA ALA A 38 6.63 11.91 4.17
C ALA A 38 5.69 13.03 4.65
N VAL A 39 4.52 12.69 5.19
CA VAL A 39 3.55 13.67 5.71
C VAL A 39 4.13 14.49 6.87
N PHE A 40 4.96 13.88 7.73
CA PHE A 40 5.64 14.56 8.85
C PHE A 40 6.95 15.27 8.44
N THR A 41 7.48 14.98 7.26
CA THR A 41 8.73 15.60 6.81
C THR A 41 8.45 17.04 6.33
N PRO A 42 9.22 18.04 6.74
CA PRO A 42 9.08 19.39 6.18
C PRO A 42 9.32 19.34 4.67
N ILE A 43 8.48 19.99 3.89
CA ILE A 43 8.62 20.07 2.42
C ILE A 43 9.70 21.10 2.08
N ALA A 44 9.63 22.27 2.73
CA ALA A 44 10.56 23.36 2.55
C ALA A 44 10.92 23.99 3.91
N VAL A 45 12.18 24.40 4.03
CA VAL A 45 12.72 25.15 5.16
C VAL A 45 13.25 26.47 4.63
N TYR A 46 12.72 27.57 5.15
CA TYR A 46 13.08 28.93 4.82
C TYR A 46 14.04 29.45 5.89
N ARG A 47 15.17 30.03 5.47
CA ARG A 47 16.16 30.65 6.36
C ARG A 47 16.53 32.02 5.80
N GLY A 48 16.02 33.07 6.41
CA GLY A 48 16.26 34.42 5.93
C GLY A 48 15.60 35.49 6.78
N TYR A 49 15.92 36.74 6.48
CA TYR A 49 15.32 37.90 7.14
C TYR A 49 13.89 38.17 6.65
N VAL A 50 13.63 37.93 5.35
CA VAL A 50 12.32 38.15 4.72
C VAL A 50 11.34 37.06 5.12
N ALA A 51 11.75 35.78 5.05
CA ALA A 51 10.96 34.66 5.51
C ALA A 51 11.82 33.65 6.30
N ASP A 52 11.29 33.19 7.43
CA ASP A 52 11.94 32.20 8.29
C ASP A 52 10.93 31.17 8.78
N GLY A 53 11.32 29.89 8.77
CA GLY A 53 10.53 28.79 9.31
C GLY A 53 10.39 27.59 8.38
N THR A 54 9.36 26.78 8.62
CA THR A 54 9.16 25.50 7.94
C THR A 54 7.74 25.35 7.41
N VAL A 55 7.64 24.75 6.22
CA VAL A 55 6.38 24.37 5.59
C VAL A 55 6.31 22.85 5.55
N SER A 56 5.31 22.27 6.20
CA SER A 56 4.99 20.84 6.16
C SER A 56 3.48 20.64 6.01
N LEU A 57 3.06 19.43 5.64
CA LEU A 57 1.63 19.10 5.46
C LEU A 57 0.84 19.09 6.77
N VAL A 58 1.51 18.83 7.90
CA VAL A 58 0.85 18.70 9.22
C VAL A 58 1.00 19.96 10.06
N ARG A 59 2.18 20.56 10.04
CA ARG A 59 2.52 21.71 10.88
C ARG A 59 3.46 22.64 10.14
N SER A 60 2.92 23.75 9.65
CA SER A 60 3.71 24.87 9.13
C SER A 60 3.90 25.92 10.21
N SER A 61 5.08 26.51 10.27
CA SER A 61 5.39 27.68 11.06
C SER A 61 6.22 28.59 10.19
N LEU A 62 5.62 29.67 9.67
CA LEU A 62 6.32 30.65 8.84
C LEU A 62 6.20 32.03 9.48
N LYS A 63 7.32 32.74 9.54
CA LYS A 63 7.37 34.17 9.86
C LYS A 63 7.80 34.92 8.61
N VAL A 64 7.10 36.00 8.28
CA VAL A 64 7.43 36.89 7.17
C VAL A 64 7.62 38.29 7.75
N TYR A 65 8.78 38.91 7.52
CA TYR A 65 9.19 40.17 8.17
C TYR A 65 9.01 40.15 9.69
N SER A 66 9.44 39.07 10.35
CA SER A 66 9.30 38.85 11.80
C SER A 66 7.86 38.71 12.33
N ALA A 67 6.82 38.85 11.50
CA ALA A 67 5.43 38.61 11.86
C ALA A 67 5.00 37.17 11.52
N PRO A 68 4.19 36.51 12.36
CA PRO A 68 3.66 35.17 12.03
C PRO A 68 2.74 35.26 10.81
N ALA A 69 3.03 34.47 9.78
CA ALA A 69 2.21 34.38 8.57
C ALA A 69 1.29 33.15 8.63
N ILE A 70 -0.01 33.39 8.57
CA ILE A 70 -1.01 32.31 8.50
C ILE A 70 -1.25 31.96 7.03
N LEU A 71 -0.81 30.78 6.63
CA LEU A 71 -1.04 30.26 5.29
C LEU A 71 -2.33 29.42 5.31
N ARG A 72 -3.48 30.07 5.12
CA ARG A 72 -4.80 29.40 5.07
C ARG A 72 -4.84 28.15 4.15
N PRO A 73 -4.18 28.15 2.96
CA PRO A 73 -4.11 26.94 2.14
C PRO A 73 -3.44 25.76 2.84
N LEU A 74 -2.40 25.99 3.66
CA LEU A 74 -1.73 24.92 4.42
C LEU A 74 -2.59 24.39 5.57
N GLU A 75 -3.43 25.22 6.19
CA GLU A 75 -4.40 24.75 7.19
C GLU A 75 -5.43 23.80 6.57
N SER A 76 -5.87 24.08 5.35
CA SER A 76 -6.77 23.17 4.62
C SER A 76 -6.09 21.85 4.26
N LEU A 77 -4.80 21.88 3.89
CA LEU A 77 -4.02 20.66 3.63
C LEU A 77 -3.87 19.81 4.89
N ARG A 78 -3.80 20.44 6.07
CA ARG A 78 -3.74 19.71 7.34
C ARG A 78 -4.99 18.84 7.54
N MET A 79 -6.18 19.35 7.22
CA MET A 79 -7.44 18.59 7.32
C MET A 79 -7.45 17.36 6.41
N VAL A 80 -6.74 17.41 5.28
CA VAL A 80 -6.60 16.27 4.34
C VAL A 80 -5.46 15.33 4.76
N SER A 81 -4.39 15.86 5.33
CA SER A 81 -3.22 15.08 5.76
C SER A 81 -3.51 14.12 6.92
N VAL A 82 -4.43 14.48 7.82
CA VAL A 82 -4.77 13.64 8.98
C VAL A 82 -5.49 12.34 8.56
N PRO A 83 -6.58 12.38 7.77
CA PRO A 83 -7.18 11.19 7.18
C PRO A 83 -6.20 10.36 6.36
N LEU A 84 -5.28 11.02 5.63
CA LEU A 84 -4.25 10.34 4.86
C LEU A 84 -3.31 9.50 5.76
N ILE A 85 -2.91 10.03 6.92
CA ILE A 85 -2.12 9.28 7.90
C ILE A 85 -2.92 8.08 8.41
N ALA A 86 -4.18 8.29 8.80
CA ALA A 86 -5.04 7.24 9.31
C ALA A 86 -5.22 6.09 8.29
N LEU A 87 -5.51 6.44 7.03
CA LEU A 87 -5.63 5.47 5.93
C LEU A 87 -4.32 4.70 5.69
N SER A 88 -3.19 5.40 5.74
CA SER A 88 -1.87 4.77 5.55
C SER A 88 -1.54 3.82 6.70
N LEU A 89 -1.80 4.20 7.95
CA LEU A 89 -1.61 3.32 9.10
C LEU A 89 -2.54 2.10 9.05
N ALA A 90 -3.81 2.28 8.66
CA ALA A 90 -4.74 1.17 8.46
C ALA A 90 -4.21 0.20 7.40
N SER A 91 -3.69 0.71 6.28
CA SER A 91 -3.06 -0.09 5.23
C SER A 91 -1.86 -0.90 5.74
N VAL A 92 -1.00 -0.31 6.58
CA VAL A 92 0.11 -1.05 7.23
C VAL A 92 -0.43 -2.21 8.06
N ILE A 93 -1.43 -1.95 8.91
CA ILE A 93 -2.02 -2.97 9.78
C ILE A 93 -2.62 -4.12 8.96
N LEU A 94 -3.39 -3.80 7.91
CA LEU A 94 -4.00 -4.78 7.03
C LEU A 94 -2.94 -5.61 6.28
N SER A 95 -1.90 -4.95 5.78
CA SER A 95 -0.78 -5.61 5.08
C SER A 95 -0.05 -6.60 5.98
N ILE A 96 0.29 -6.18 7.22
CA ILE A 96 0.95 -7.05 8.21
C ILE A 96 0.02 -8.20 8.61
N ARG A 97 -1.26 -7.92 8.83
CA ARG A 97 -2.26 -8.96 9.16
C ARG A 97 -2.40 -9.99 8.05
N ALA A 98 -2.41 -9.56 6.78
CA ALA A 98 -2.43 -10.45 5.62
C ALA A 98 -1.17 -11.34 5.59
N ALA A 99 0.02 -10.75 5.78
CA ALA A 99 1.27 -11.50 5.82
C ALA A 99 1.31 -12.54 6.95
N ILE A 100 0.94 -12.15 8.18
CA ILE A 100 0.91 -13.05 9.35
C ILE A 100 -0.13 -14.16 9.15
N GLY A 101 -1.31 -13.83 8.61
CA GLY A 101 -2.34 -14.82 8.28
C GLY A 101 -1.84 -15.88 7.32
N PHE A 102 -1.18 -15.46 6.23
CA PHE A 102 -0.63 -16.37 5.23
C PHE A 102 0.57 -17.20 5.74
N LEU A 103 1.37 -16.65 6.65
CA LEU A 103 2.44 -17.36 7.35
C LEU A 103 1.90 -18.44 8.29
N ARG A 104 0.85 -18.10 9.06
CA ARG A 104 0.22 -19.00 10.04
C ARG A 104 -0.71 -20.02 9.40
N ALA A 105 -1.14 -19.80 8.15
CA ALA A 105 -1.83 -20.79 7.34
C ALA A 105 -0.92 -22.00 7.09
N ARG A 106 -0.86 -22.91 8.08
CA ARG A 106 -0.31 -24.25 7.88
C ARG A 106 -1.18 -24.94 6.83
N PRO A 107 -0.58 -25.70 5.90
CA PRO A 107 -1.36 -26.65 5.13
C PRO A 107 -1.93 -27.62 6.17
N ARG A 108 -3.20 -27.43 6.57
CA ARG A 108 -3.89 -28.44 7.37
C ARG A 108 -3.92 -29.66 6.46
N GLU A 109 -3.18 -30.71 6.84
CA GLU A 109 -3.48 -32.04 6.35
C GLU A 109 -4.98 -32.22 6.57
N VAL A 110 -5.69 -32.64 5.52
CA VAL A 110 -7.11 -32.99 5.58
C VAL A 110 -7.20 -34.28 6.40
N LYS A 111 -6.96 -34.19 7.70
CA LYS A 111 -7.27 -35.23 8.68
C LYS A 111 -8.52 -34.75 9.38
N GLY A 112 -9.59 -35.53 9.21
CA GLY A 112 -10.98 -35.19 9.41
C GLY A 112 -11.26 -34.24 10.58
N ALA A 113 -11.82 -33.07 10.25
CA ALA A 113 -12.72 -32.27 11.08
C ALA A 113 -13.07 -31.01 10.26
N PHE A 114 -14.11 -31.13 9.44
CA PHE A 114 -14.76 -30.02 8.76
C PHE A 114 -15.37 -29.07 9.80
N HIS A 115 -14.69 -28.00 10.21
CA HIS A 115 -15.31 -26.86 10.89
C HIS A 115 -14.77 -25.49 10.42
N GLY A 116 -14.09 -25.44 9.28
CA GLY A 116 -13.72 -24.19 8.62
C GLY A 116 -13.34 -24.47 7.18
N ASN A 117 -13.99 -23.82 6.22
CA ASN A 117 -13.69 -24.02 4.80
C ASN A 117 -12.35 -23.34 4.50
N PRO A 118 -11.24 -24.09 4.30
CA PRO A 118 -9.90 -23.50 4.15
C PRO A 118 -9.84 -22.52 2.97
N VAL A 119 -10.70 -22.73 1.97
CA VAL A 119 -10.89 -21.88 0.80
C VAL A 119 -11.30 -20.46 1.19
N TYR A 120 -12.17 -20.32 2.18
CA TYR A 120 -12.69 -19.03 2.65
C TYR A 120 -11.61 -18.22 3.37
N ASP A 121 -10.77 -18.87 4.17
CA ASP A 121 -9.64 -18.23 4.85
C ASP A 121 -8.61 -17.69 3.84
N TYR A 122 -8.30 -18.46 2.78
CA TYR A 122 -7.40 -18.00 1.72
C TYR A 122 -7.97 -16.81 0.93
N LEU A 123 -9.25 -16.84 0.56
CA LEU A 123 -9.91 -15.72 -0.13
C LEU A 123 -9.88 -14.45 0.71
N ARG A 124 -10.17 -14.55 2.01
CA ARG A 124 -10.14 -13.42 2.93
C ARG A 124 -8.74 -12.79 3.03
N HIS A 125 -7.68 -13.58 3.01
CA HIS A 125 -6.31 -13.06 3.00
C HIS A 125 -5.98 -12.33 1.69
N VAL A 126 -6.39 -12.86 0.54
CA VAL A 126 -6.21 -12.19 -0.76
C VAL A 126 -6.97 -10.87 -0.81
N GLU A 127 -8.23 -10.86 -0.37
CA GLU A 127 -9.04 -9.65 -0.29
C GLU A 127 -8.39 -8.59 0.61
N THR A 128 -7.89 -9.00 1.78
CA THR A 128 -7.17 -8.10 2.70
C THR A 128 -5.93 -7.50 2.04
N LEU A 129 -5.15 -8.28 1.30
CA LEU A 129 -3.97 -7.79 0.57
C LEU A 129 -4.37 -6.80 -0.54
N VAL A 130 -5.43 -7.09 -1.30
CA VAL A 130 -5.92 -6.22 -2.37
C VAL A 130 -6.37 -4.88 -1.79
N LEU A 131 -7.18 -4.89 -0.72
CA LEU A 131 -7.63 -3.68 -0.04
C LEU A 131 -6.46 -2.87 0.53
N ALA A 132 -5.49 -3.53 1.16
CA ALA A 132 -4.31 -2.85 1.70
C ALA A 132 -3.46 -2.22 0.58
N SER A 133 -3.22 -2.95 -0.51
CA SER A 133 -2.45 -2.43 -1.65
C SER A 133 -3.14 -1.26 -2.32
N ALA A 134 -4.48 -1.34 -2.49
CA ALA A 134 -5.27 -0.25 -3.04
C ALA A 134 -5.19 0.99 -2.14
N ALA A 135 -5.35 0.82 -0.82
CA ALA A 135 -5.23 1.91 0.13
C ALA A 135 -3.82 2.54 0.12
N ALA A 136 -2.76 1.74 0.03
CA ALA A 136 -1.37 2.22 -0.07
C ALA A 136 -1.13 3.05 -1.34
N VAL A 137 -1.63 2.59 -2.49
CA VAL A 137 -1.50 3.29 -3.77
C VAL A 137 -2.30 4.60 -3.76
N LEU A 138 -3.51 4.57 -3.21
CA LEU A 138 -4.39 5.73 -3.13
C LEU A 138 -3.80 6.78 -2.17
N SER A 139 -3.29 6.36 -1.01
CA SER A 139 -2.62 7.25 -0.06
C SER A 139 -1.35 7.86 -0.65
N PHE A 140 -0.54 7.08 -1.36
CA PHE A 140 0.64 7.59 -2.05
C PHE A 140 0.28 8.60 -3.14
N THR A 141 -0.74 8.30 -3.95
CA THR A 141 -1.21 9.23 -5.01
C THR A 141 -1.71 10.53 -4.41
N LEU A 142 -2.46 10.47 -3.31
CA LEU A 142 -2.97 11.65 -2.61
C LEU A 142 -1.83 12.46 -1.98
N LEU A 143 -0.83 11.81 -1.38
CA LEU A 143 0.38 12.48 -0.89
C LEU A 143 1.06 13.28 -2.00
N ILE A 144 1.26 12.67 -3.16
CA ILE A 144 1.91 13.32 -4.31
C ILE A 144 1.08 14.51 -4.79
N ALA A 145 -0.25 14.38 -4.84
CA ALA A 145 -1.13 15.50 -5.18
C ALA A 145 -0.99 16.66 -4.18
N LEU A 146 -0.97 16.38 -2.87
CA LEU A 146 -0.77 17.38 -1.83
C LEU A 146 0.61 18.06 -1.94
N VAL A 147 1.67 17.27 -2.19
CA VAL A 147 3.02 17.80 -2.40
C VAL A 147 3.05 18.69 -3.64
N ARG A 148 2.43 18.27 -4.75
CA ARG A 148 2.33 19.07 -5.97
C ARG A 148 1.63 20.40 -5.73
N VAL A 149 0.46 20.40 -5.08
CA VAL A 149 -0.27 21.65 -4.75
C VAL A 149 0.57 22.54 -3.84
N THR A 150 1.23 21.96 -2.85
CA THR A 150 2.09 22.73 -1.95
C THR A 150 3.24 23.39 -2.70
N VAL A 151 3.95 22.64 -3.52
CA VAL A 151 5.15 23.10 -4.22
C VAL A 151 4.83 24.00 -5.42
N GLY A 152 3.78 23.67 -6.16
CA GLY A 152 3.37 24.39 -7.37
C GLY A 152 2.61 25.68 -7.08
N ASP A 153 1.75 25.67 -6.05
CA ASP A 153 0.80 26.77 -5.83
C ASP A 153 1.13 27.58 -4.56
N ILE A 154 1.57 26.93 -3.48
CA ILE A 154 1.75 27.59 -2.17
C ILE A 154 3.15 28.18 -2.01
N LEU A 155 4.21 27.38 -2.24
CA LEU A 155 5.59 27.82 -2.01
C LEU A 155 6.00 29.04 -2.87
N PRO A 156 5.61 29.16 -4.15
CA PRO A 156 5.98 30.31 -4.98
C PRO A 156 5.30 31.62 -4.55
N ALA A 157 4.20 31.54 -3.80
CA ALA A 157 3.51 32.73 -3.28
C ALA A 157 4.23 33.36 -2.07
N ILE A 158 5.23 32.69 -1.49
CA ILE A 158 5.99 33.20 -0.34
C ILE A 158 7.10 34.13 -0.86
N PRO A 159 7.18 35.39 -0.40
CA PRO A 159 8.21 36.32 -0.83
C PRO A 159 9.59 35.83 -0.37
N LEU A 160 10.49 35.62 -1.32
CA LEU A 160 11.88 35.20 -1.05
C LEU A 160 12.84 36.38 -0.91
N GLY A 161 12.49 37.53 -1.47
CA GLY A 161 13.29 38.74 -1.40
C GLY A 161 12.40 39.96 -1.44
N SER A 162 12.96 41.07 -0.98
CA SER A 162 12.35 42.38 -1.18
C SER A 162 13.42 43.43 -1.31
N CYS A 163 13.10 44.44 -2.11
CA CYS A 163 13.88 45.65 -2.18
C CYS A 163 13.02 46.79 -1.69
N ILE A 164 13.57 47.59 -0.79
CA ILE A 164 12.93 48.77 -0.26
C ILE A 164 13.50 49.96 -1.02
N GLU A 165 12.64 50.78 -1.60
CA GLU A 165 13.05 52.05 -2.21
C GLU A 165 13.21 53.10 -1.12
N THR A 166 14.37 53.73 -1.08
CA THR A 166 14.72 54.80 -0.16
C THR A 166 15.13 56.03 -0.96
N GLN A 167 15.20 57.19 -0.31
CA GLN A 167 15.71 58.41 -0.95
C GLN A 167 17.17 58.27 -1.43
N ALA A 168 17.93 57.30 -0.89
CA ALA A 168 19.31 56.98 -1.29
C ALA A 168 19.40 55.91 -2.40
N GLY A 169 18.26 55.44 -2.93
CA GLY A 169 18.19 54.36 -3.92
C GLY A 169 17.51 53.11 -3.37
N ARG A 170 17.66 51.99 -4.08
CA ARG A 170 16.97 50.73 -3.77
C ARG A 170 17.87 49.82 -2.92
N LEU A 171 17.41 49.47 -1.72
CA LEU A 171 18.11 48.58 -0.80
C LEU A 171 17.47 47.19 -0.88
N CYS A 172 18.16 46.25 -1.50
CA CYS A 172 17.70 44.87 -1.60
C CYS A 172 18.15 44.07 -0.37
N LEU A 173 17.18 43.56 0.38
CA LEU A 173 17.44 42.69 1.51
C LEU A 173 17.95 41.33 1.00
N ASN A 174 18.80 40.70 1.80
CA ASN A 174 19.40 39.41 1.46
C ASN A 174 18.29 38.38 1.18
N SER A 175 18.40 37.65 0.06
CA SER A 175 17.40 36.68 -0.34
C SER A 175 17.30 35.54 0.67
N THR A 176 16.08 35.10 0.95
CA THR A 176 15.79 33.95 1.81
C THR A 176 16.27 32.67 1.14
N GLU A 177 17.08 31.88 1.84
CA GLU A 177 17.48 30.56 1.36
C GLU A 177 16.37 29.54 1.59
N VAL A 178 16.09 28.73 0.57
CA VAL A 178 15.08 27.67 0.63
C VAL A 178 15.75 26.30 0.48
N SER A 179 15.63 25.48 1.52
CA SER A 179 16.09 24.10 1.52
C SER A 179 14.91 23.14 1.35
N PHE A 180 14.94 22.32 0.29
CA PHE A 180 13.91 21.34 0.00
C PHE A 180 14.24 19.95 0.52
N SER A 181 13.22 19.23 1.00
CA SER A 181 13.40 17.86 1.49
C SER A 181 13.55 16.81 0.40
N TRP A 182 13.80 15.58 0.82
CA TRP A 182 13.88 14.43 -0.08
C TRP A 182 12.55 14.18 -0.79
N VAL A 183 11.40 14.46 -0.17
CA VAL A 183 10.07 14.30 -0.76
C VAL A 183 9.92 15.19 -2.00
N HIS A 184 10.28 16.47 -1.86
CA HIS A 184 10.32 17.42 -2.97
C HIS A 184 11.29 16.96 -4.06
N ARG A 185 12.50 16.52 -3.67
CA ARG A 185 13.52 16.08 -4.63
C ARG A 185 13.08 14.85 -5.43
N ILE A 186 12.43 13.87 -4.80
CA ILE A 186 11.89 12.70 -5.50
C ILE A 186 10.82 13.12 -6.50
N TYR A 187 9.92 14.02 -6.12
CA TYR A 187 8.89 14.55 -7.02
C TYR A 187 9.51 15.26 -8.23
N PHE A 188 10.41 16.21 -7.99
CA PHE A 188 10.91 17.11 -9.04
C PHE A 188 11.95 16.43 -9.97
N TYR A 189 12.89 15.68 -9.41
CA TYR A 189 13.98 15.09 -10.19
C TYR A 189 13.66 13.70 -10.72
N ARG A 190 12.67 13.01 -10.15
CA ARG A 190 12.33 11.63 -10.49
C ARG A 190 10.83 11.44 -10.68
N GLY A 191 10.20 12.32 -11.45
CA GLY A 191 8.78 12.21 -11.81
C GLY A 191 8.37 10.83 -12.37
N ILE A 192 9.28 10.12 -13.05
CA ILE A 192 9.04 8.73 -13.50
C ILE A 192 8.88 7.76 -12.31
N LEU A 193 9.66 7.91 -11.24
CA LEU A 193 9.52 7.05 -10.05
C LEU A 193 8.17 7.23 -9.36
N VAL A 194 7.62 8.44 -9.40
CA VAL A 194 6.30 8.75 -8.84
C VAL A 194 5.20 7.93 -9.52
N LEU A 195 5.34 7.61 -10.80
CA LEU A 195 4.41 6.74 -11.54
C LEU A 195 4.78 5.26 -11.46
N ALA A 196 6.08 4.94 -11.45
CA ALA A 196 6.56 3.56 -11.44
C ALA A 196 6.26 2.82 -10.13
N VAL A 197 6.41 3.48 -8.98
CA VAL A 197 6.19 2.85 -7.67
C VAL A 197 4.76 2.32 -7.49
N PRO A 198 3.68 3.13 -7.67
CA PRO A 198 2.31 2.63 -7.51
C PRO A 198 1.95 1.58 -8.57
N THR A 199 2.43 1.72 -9.80
CA THR A 199 2.15 0.76 -10.87
C THR A 199 2.79 -0.61 -10.63
N ILE A 200 4.04 -0.64 -10.14
CA ILE A 200 4.73 -1.88 -9.74
C ILE A 200 3.96 -2.59 -8.61
N ILE A 201 3.44 -1.84 -7.65
CA ILE A 201 2.68 -2.41 -6.52
C ILE A 201 1.36 -3.00 -7.01
N LEU A 202 0.61 -2.27 -7.84
CA LEU A 202 -0.62 -2.80 -8.44
C LEU A 202 -0.35 -4.06 -9.26
N LEU A 203 0.72 -4.07 -10.06
CA LEU A 203 1.10 -5.23 -10.86
C LEU A 203 1.44 -6.43 -9.98
N LEU A 204 2.25 -6.23 -8.93
CA LEU A 204 2.63 -7.28 -7.99
C LEU A 204 1.40 -7.85 -7.26
N THR A 205 0.49 -6.99 -6.81
CA THR A 205 -0.76 -7.41 -6.16
C THR A 205 -1.69 -8.13 -7.13
N ALA A 206 -1.81 -7.67 -8.38
CA ALA A 206 -2.61 -8.34 -9.40
C ALA A 206 -2.07 -9.74 -9.72
N ILE A 207 -0.74 -9.86 -9.89
CA ILE A 207 -0.09 -11.16 -10.15
C ILE A 207 -0.30 -12.11 -8.97
N THR A 208 -0.08 -11.64 -7.73
CA THR A 208 -0.26 -12.47 -6.54
C THR A 208 -1.71 -12.93 -6.38
N ALA A 209 -2.68 -12.03 -6.55
CA ALA A 209 -4.10 -12.36 -6.50
C ALA A 209 -4.47 -13.40 -7.56
N LEU A 210 -4.06 -13.19 -8.83
CA LEU A 210 -4.39 -14.08 -9.94
C LEU A 210 -3.76 -15.47 -9.79
N LEU A 211 -2.51 -15.55 -9.34
CA LEU A 211 -1.86 -16.83 -9.05
C LEU A 211 -2.53 -17.56 -7.88
N THR A 212 -2.98 -16.83 -6.87
CA THR A 212 -3.67 -17.40 -5.70
C THR A 212 -5.05 -17.94 -6.10
N ILE A 213 -5.83 -17.18 -6.86
CA ILE A 213 -7.14 -17.62 -7.39
C ILE A 213 -6.97 -18.85 -8.28
N ARG A 214 -5.99 -18.87 -9.20
CA ARG A 214 -5.71 -20.05 -10.05
C ARG A 214 -5.26 -21.28 -9.26
N SER A 215 -4.57 -21.10 -8.13
CA SER A 215 -4.21 -22.22 -7.26
C SER A 215 -5.42 -22.76 -6.51
N LEU A 216 -6.34 -21.87 -6.13
CA LEU A 216 -7.59 -22.21 -5.45
C LEU A 216 -8.55 -22.97 -6.37
N ASP A 217 -8.74 -22.51 -7.62
CA ASP A 217 -9.60 -23.19 -8.61
C ASP A 217 -9.13 -24.63 -8.87
N ARG A 218 -7.81 -24.84 -9.01
CA ARG A 218 -7.22 -26.18 -9.15
C ARG A 218 -7.46 -27.06 -7.92
N TYR A 219 -7.37 -26.48 -6.72
CA TYR A 219 -7.65 -27.20 -5.49
C TYR A 219 -9.12 -27.60 -5.37
N LEU A 220 -10.06 -26.72 -5.73
CA LEU A 220 -11.49 -26.99 -5.70
C LEU A 220 -11.88 -28.12 -6.67
N LYS A 221 -11.39 -28.08 -7.91
CA LYS A 221 -11.61 -29.14 -8.91
C LYS A 221 -11.09 -30.49 -8.43
N TYR A 222 -9.93 -30.51 -7.77
CA TYR A 222 -9.38 -31.73 -7.16
C TYR A 222 -10.29 -32.27 -6.06
N VAL A 223 -10.73 -31.44 -5.11
CA VAL A 223 -11.61 -31.86 -4.02
C VAL A 223 -12.95 -32.39 -4.56
N GLN A 224 -13.52 -31.77 -5.60
CA GLN A 224 -14.72 -32.27 -6.27
C GLN A 224 -14.49 -33.66 -6.90
N SER A 225 -13.40 -33.85 -7.64
CA SER A 225 -13.08 -35.15 -8.25
C SER A 225 -12.89 -36.27 -7.23
N VAL A 226 -12.28 -35.97 -6.07
CA VAL A 226 -12.11 -36.94 -4.99
C VAL A 226 -13.47 -37.28 -4.36
N LYS A 227 -14.35 -36.30 -4.18
CA LYS A 227 -15.69 -36.51 -3.63
C LYS A 227 -16.56 -37.36 -4.56
N GLU A 228 -16.52 -37.10 -5.87
CA GLU A 228 -17.23 -37.89 -6.89
C GLU A 228 -16.72 -39.34 -6.95
N ASN A 229 -15.41 -39.54 -6.92
CA ASN A 229 -14.84 -40.88 -6.89
C ASN A 229 -15.21 -41.66 -5.62
N ALA A 230 -15.26 -40.98 -4.47
CA ALA A 230 -15.69 -41.58 -3.20
C ALA A 230 -17.19 -41.93 -3.18
N SER A 231 -18.06 -41.09 -3.77
CA SER A 231 -19.49 -41.40 -3.89
C SER A 231 -19.74 -42.57 -4.83
N ASN A 232 -19.00 -42.64 -5.95
CA ASN A 232 -19.14 -43.73 -6.92
C ASN A 232 -18.69 -45.08 -6.33
N LEU A 233 -17.69 -45.09 -5.45
CA LEU A 233 -17.26 -46.30 -4.73
C LEU A 233 -18.37 -46.83 -3.80
N HIS A 234 -19.04 -45.96 -3.06
CA HIS A 234 -20.17 -46.35 -2.19
C HIS A 234 -21.41 -46.80 -2.95
N THR A 235 -21.58 -46.37 -4.21
CA THR A 235 -22.71 -46.80 -5.05
C THR A 235 -22.45 -48.17 -5.69
N ALA A 236 -21.18 -48.51 -5.95
CA ALA A 236 -20.79 -49.82 -6.46
C ALA A 236 -20.93 -50.95 -5.42
N ASP A 237 -20.69 -50.67 -4.13
CA ASP A 237 -20.90 -51.64 -3.03
C ASP A 237 -22.38 -51.91 -2.69
N GLN A 238 -23.32 -51.15 -3.27
CA GLN A 238 -24.78 -51.35 -3.09
C GLN A 238 -25.45 -52.02 -4.31
N ALA A 239 -24.69 -52.44 -5.33
CA ALA A 239 -25.25 -53.24 -6.41
C ALA A 239 -25.66 -54.61 -5.84
N PRO A 240 -26.97 -54.97 -5.85
CA PRO A 240 -27.41 -56.25 -5.31
C PRO A 240 -26.81 -57.38 -6.16
N ASP A 241 -26.16 -58.33 -5.50
CA ASP A 241 -25.76 -59.62 -6.06
C ASP A 241 -27.01 -60.32 -6.61
N GLN A 242 -27.30 -60.09 -7.88
CA GLN A 242 -28.19 -60.94 -8.68
C GLN A 242 -27.33 -61.94 -9.43
N THR A 243 -26.80 -62.91 -8.70
CA THR A 243 -26.38 -64.19 -9.27
C THR A 243 -27.15 -65.30 -8.57
N SER A 244 -28.15 -65.76 -9.30
CA SER A 244 -28.85 -67.04 -9.22
C SER A 244 -27.92 -68.24 -9.06
#